data_AF-A0AAW2QIK3-F1
#
_entry.id   AF-A0AAW2QIK3-F1
#
_cell.length_a   1.000
_cell.length_b   1.000
_cell.length_c   1.000
_cell.angle_alpha   90.00
_cell.angle_beta   90.00
_cell.angle_gamma   90.00
#
_symmetry.space_group_name_H-M   'P 1'
#
loop_
_entity.id
_entity.type
_entity.pdbx_description
1 polymer ?
#
loop_
_entity_poly.entity_id
_entity_poly.type
_entity_poly.pdbx_seq_one_letter_code
_entity_poly.pdbx_strand_id
1 'polypeptide(L)'
;MDLVEYQKSESESYLEEARFPRAETKDWWKTNSPRLPVLAKIARDISSPSHFASESAFSVGGRVIDESRGVMKAQLLQTIVEETE
;
A
#
# COMPACT_ATOMS: atom_id res chain seq x y z
N MET A 1 23.62 20.63 -39.48
CA MET A 1 23.20 20.35 -38.09
C MET A 1 21.78 19.85 -38.20
N ASP A 2 21.61 18.54 -38.22
CA ASP A 2 20.27 17.96 -38.16
C ASP A 2 19.70 18.30 -36.78
N LEU A 3 18.61 19.07 -36.78
CA LEU A 3 17.81 19.26 -35.58
C LEU A 3 17.17 17.91 -35.29
N VAL A 4 17.78 17.14 -34.41
CA VAL A 4 17.10 16.01 -33.79
C VAL A 4 15.91 16.62 -33.07
N GLU A 5 14.71 16.42 -33.62
CA GLU A 5 13.48 16.85 -32.97
C GLU A 5 13.46 16.26 -31.57
N TYR A 6 13.40 17.14 -30.56
CA TYR A 6 13.30 16.72 -29.18
C TYR A 6 11.94 16.02 -28.98
N GLN A 7 12.00 14.70 -28.82
CA GLN A 7 10.84 13.89 -28.48
C GLN A 7 10.79 13.75 -26.96
N LYS A 8 9.78 14.38 -26.37
CA LYS A 8 9.56 14.37 -24.93
C LYS A 8 9.20 12.97 -24.44
N SER A 9 9.82 12.52 -23.36
CA SER A 9 9.54 11.21 -22.78
C SER A 9 8.21 11.17 -22.03
N GLU A 10 7.68 9.95 -21.87
CA GLU A 10 6.48 9.67 -21.09
C GLU A 10 6.59 10.19 -19.64
N SER A 11 7.78 10.05 -19.04
CA SER A 11 8.09 10.54 -17.69
C SER A 11 8.07 12.06 -17.60
N GLU A 12 8.66 12.75 -18.57
CA GLU A 12 8.65 14.23 -18.60
C GLU A 12 7.21 14.74 -18.81
N SER A 13 6.42 14.06 -19.63
CA SER A 13 5.00 14.39 -19.80
C SER A 13 4.23 14.25 -18.48
N TYR A 14 4.42 13.13 -17.76
CA TYR A 14 3.75 12.88 -16.48
C TYR A 14 4.14 13.89 -15.39
N LEU A 15 5.40 14.30 -15.34
CA LEU A 15 5.91 15.23 -14.32
C LEU A 15 5.45 16.67 -14.51
N GLU A 16 5.15 17.07 -15.75
CA GLU A 16 4.64 18.41 -16.07
C GLU A 16 3.13 18.54 -15.89
N GLU A 17 2.38 17.44 -15.87
CA GLU A 17 0.95 17.48 -15.59
C GLU A 17 0.65 17.84 -14.12
N ALA A 18 -0.38 18.67 -13.92
CA ALA A 18 -0.79 19.09 -12.59
C ALA A 18 -1.14 17.87 -11.72
N ARG A 19 -0.60 17.81 -10.49
CA ARG A 19 -0.86 16.68 -9.58
C ARG A 19 -2.33 16.62 -9.20
N PHE A 20 -3.00 15.57 -9.63
CA PHE A 20 -4.40 15.31 -9.29
C PHE A 20 -4.57 14.80 -7.85
N PRO A 21 -5.75 15.01 -7.25
CA PRO A 21 -6.07 14.44 -5.93
C PRO A 21 -5.85 12.93 -5.94
N ARG A 22 -5.13 12.42 -4.94
CA ARG A 22 -4.71 11.01 -4.82
C ARG A 22 -5.89 10.02 -4.91
N ALA A 23 -7.11 10.46 -4.60
CA ALA A 23 -8.34 9.67 -4.64
C ALA A 23 -8.75 9.22 -6.06
N GLU A 24 -8.40 9.97 -7.11
CA GLU A 24 -8.83 9.68 -8.50
C GLU A 24 -7.77 8.94 -9.35
N THR A 25 -6.65 8.57 -8.72
CA THR A 25 -5.46 8.02 -9.39
C THR A 25 -5.78 6.83 -10.32
N LYS A 26 -6.71 5.94 -9.94
CA LYS A 26 -7.01 4.73 -10.72
C LYS A 26 -7.73 5.00 -12.04
N ASP A 27 -8.70 5.89 -12.06
CA ASP A 27 -9.45 6.24 -13.27
C ASP A 27 -8.65 7.17 -14.19
N TRP A 28 -7.76 7.96 -13.58
CA TRP A 28 -6.77 8.76 -14.31
C TRP A 28 -5.81 7.88 -15.13
N TRP A 29 -5.27 6.80 -14.56
CA TRP A 29 -4.40 5.86 -15.30
C TRP A 29 -5.14 5.13 -16.43
N LYS A 30 -6.44 4.87 -16.29
CA LYS A 30 -7.24 4.29 -17.38
C LYS A 30 -7.37 5.26 -18.54
N THR A 31 -7.66 6.52 -18.24
CA THR A 31 -7.85 7.58 -19.24
C THR A 31 -6.56 7.92 -19.97
N ASN A 32 -5.42 7.90 -19.27
CA ASN A 32 -4.12 8.25 -19.83
C ASN A 32 -3.32 7.05 -20.36
N SER A 33 -3.80 5.82 -20.22
CA SER A 33 -3.11 4.62 -20.72
C SER A 33 -2.73 4.65 -22.20
N PRO A 34 -3.48 5.28 -23.13
CA PRO A 34 -3.05 5.38 -24.53
C PRO A 34 -1.87 6.34 -24.74
N ARG A 35 -1.74 7.38 -23.91
CA ARG A 35 -0.64 8.37 -23.98
C ARG A 35 0.56 7.95 -23.16
N LEU A 36 0.31 7.29 -22.03
CA LEU A 36 1.30 6.87 -21.04
C LEU A 36 1.25 5.34 -20.85
N PRO A 37 1.54 4.53 -21.89
CA PRO A 37 1.38 3.09 -21.83
C PRO A 37 2.34 2.39 -20.86
N VAL A 38 3.58 2.87 -20.72
CA VAL A 38 4.60 2.24 -19.85
C VAL A 38 4.31 2.57 -18.39
N LEU A 39 4.05 3.83 -18.07
CA LEU A 39 3.70 4.30 -16.75
C LEU A 39 2.34 3.75 -16.31
N ALA A 40 1.33 3.66 -17.19
CA ALA A 40 0.05 3.04 -16.83
C ALA A 40 0.19 1.53 -16.52
N LYS A 41 1.10 0.83 -17.19
CA LYS A 41 1.43 -0.57 -16.87
C LYS A 41 2.13 -0.67 -15.52
N ILE A 42 3.17 0.14 -15.28
CA ILE A 42 3.87 0.20 -13.99
C ILE A 42 2.88 0.54 -12.88
N ALA A 43 2.03 1.55 -13.06
CA ALA A 43 1.01 1.95 -12.10
C ALA A 43 0.04 0.81 -11.75
N ARG A 44 -0.31 -0.03 -12.73
CA ARG A 44 -1.13 -1.22 -12.52
C ARG A 44 -0.38 -2.31 -11.75
N ASP A 45 0.90 -2.52 -12.09
CA ASP A 45 1.74 -3.55 -11.48
C ASP A 45 2.13 -3.20 -10.04
N ILE A 46 2.43 -1.93 -9.75
CA ILE A 46 2.71 -1.41 -8.39
C ILE A 46 1.43 -1.16 -7.59
N SER A 47 0.27 -1.02 -8.26
CA SER A 47 -1.05 -1.01 -7.62
C SER A 47 -1.38 -2.43 -7.16
N SER A 48 -0.53 -2.95 -6.28
CA SER A 48 -0.77 -4.17 -5.56
C SER A 48 -2.08 -4.03 -4.77
N PRO A 49 -2.96 -5.04 -4.78
CA PRO A 49 -4.07 -5.15 -3.84
C PRO A 49 -3.64 -4.98 -2.36
N SER A 50 -2.34 -5.09 -2.08
CA SER A 50 -1.68 -4.87 -0.79
C SER A 50 -1.93 -3.50 -0.14
N HIS A 51 -2.16 -2.41 -0.89
CA HIS A 51 -2.42 -1.11 -0.25
C HIS A 51 -3.76 -1.07 0.49
N PHE A 52 -4.72 -1.93 0.10
CA PHE A 52 -5.96 -2.15 0.85
C PHE A 52 -5.89 -3.37 1.78
N ALA A 53 -4.99 -4.31 1.50
CA ALA A 53 -4.84 -5.53 2.31
C ALA A 53 -3.90 -5.36 3.53
N SER A 54 -3.03 -4.35 3.57
CA SER A 54 -2.09 -4.15 4.69
C SER A 54 -2.79 -3.63 5.95
N GLU A 55 -3.77 -2.73 5.82
CA GLU A 55 -4.56 -2.27 6.97
C GLU A 55 -5.47 -3.39 7.52
N SER A 56 -6.07 -4.19 6.64
CA SER A 56 -6.94 -5.31 7.06
C SER A 56 -6.15 -6.48 7.65
N ALA A 57 -4.98 -6.82 7.11
CA ALA A 57 -4.15 -7.91 7.63
C ALA A 57 -3.49 -7.56 8.97
N PHE A 58 -3.16 -6.29 9.20
CA PHE A 58 -2.58 -5.85 10.47
C PHE A 58 -3.62 -5.80 11.61
N SER A 59 -4.86 -5.42 11.31
CA SER A 59 -5.94 -5.40 12.31
C SER A 59 -6.25 -6.80 12.87
N VAL A 60 -6.16 -7.84 12.03
CA VAL A 60 -6.34 -9.24 12.46
C VAL A 60 -5.17 -9.73 13.31
N GLY A 61 -3.93 -9.38 12.95
CA GLY A 61 -2.74 -9.77 13.70
C GLY A 61 -2.64 -9.15 15.10
N GLY A 62 -3.17 -7.94 15.29
CA GLY A 62 -3.16 -7.24 16.59
C GLY A 62 -4.02 -7.94 17.66
N ARG A 63 -5.18 -8.48 17.30
CA ARG A 63 -6.08 -9.17 18.25
C ARG A 63 -5.52 -10.50 18.75
N VAL A 64 -4.88 -11.28 17.87
CA VAL A 64 -4.32 -12.59 18.22
C VAL A 64 -3.14 -12.46 19.21
N ILE A 65 -2.33 -11.41 19.07
CA ILE A 65 -1.21 -11.14 19.99
C ILE A 65 -1.71 -10.63 21.35
N ASP A 66 -2.79 -9.85 21.39
CA ASP A 66 -3.34 -9.33 22.65
C ASP A 66 -4.04 -10.43 23.47
N GLU A 67 -4.83 -11.30 22.81
CA GLU A 67 -5.48 -12.45 23.47
C GLU A 67 -4.46 -13.44 24.06
N SER A 68 -3.40 -13.78 23.32
CA SER A 68 -2.35 -14.70 23.83
C SER A 68 -1.61 -14.14 25.05
N ARG A 69 -1.38 -12.82 25.10
CA ARG A 69 -0.82 -12.13 26.27
C ARG A 69 -1.79 -12.11 27.45
N GLY A 70 -3.08 -11.95 27.20
CA GLY A 70 -4.13 -12.04 28.23
C GLY A 70 -4.21 -13.42 28.87
N VAL A 71 -4.21 -14.48 28.05
CA VAL A 71 -4.22 -15.87 28.52
C VAL A 71 -2.96 -16.21 29.30
N MET A 72 -1.77 -15.82 28.81
CA MET A 72 -0.50 -16.08 29.51
C MET A 72 -0.41 -15.32 30.84
N LYS A 73 -0.90 -14.07 30.90
CA LYS A 73 -0.99 -13.32 32.17
C LYS A 73 -1.97 -13.96 33.13
N ALA A 74 -3.13 -14.42 32.66
CA ALA A 74 -4.12 -15.09 33.50
C ALA A 74 -3.58 -16.41 34.06
N GLN A 75 -2.89 -17.21 33.25
CA GLN A 75 -2.23 -18.45 33.68
C GLN A 75 -1.14 -18.17 34.72
N LEU A 76 -0.26 -17.19 34.46
CA LEU A 76 0.79 -16.81 35.40
C LEU A 76 0.22 -16.32 36.74
N LEU A 77 -0.85 -15.52 36.72
CA LEU A 77 -1.51 -15.05 37.94
C LEU A 77 -2.17 -16.22 38.71
N GLN A 78 -2.79 -17.17 38.02
CA GLN A 78 -3.38 -18.35 38.66
C GLN A 78 -2.32 -19.21 39.34
N THR A 79 -1.19 -19.49 38.66
CA THR A 79 -0.08 -20.26 39.25
C THR A 79 0.50 -19.59 40.49
N ILE A 80 0.69 -18.26 40.47
CA ILE A 80 1.23 -17.54 41.63
C ILE A 80 0.25 -17.56 42.82
N VAL A 81 -1.05 -17.49 42.55
CA VAL A 81 -2.08 -17.54 43.61
C VAL A 81 -2.15 -18.94 44.23
N GLU A 82 -2.05 -20.00 43.44
CA GLU A 82 -2.05 -21.40 43.90
C GLU A 82 -0.79 -21.77 44.71
N GLU A 83 0.35 -21.10 44.50
CA GLU A 83 1.59 -21.31 45.28
C GLU A 83 1.57 -20.61 46.66
N THR A 84 0.52 -19.84 46.97
CA THR A 84 0.41 -19.06 48.22
C THR A 84 -0.60 -19.61 49.25
N GLU A 85 -1.13 -20.82 49.05
CA GLU A 85 -1.91 -21.56 50.07
C GLU A 85 -1.13 -22.72 50.72
#